data_AF-A0A7Y8KM36-F1
#
_entry.id   AF-A0A7Y8KM36-F1
#
_cell.length_a   1.000
_cell.length_b   1.000
_cell.length_c   1.000
_cell.angle_alpha   90.00
_cell.angle_beta   90.00
_cell.angle_gamma   90.00
#
_symmetry.space_group_name_H-M   'P 1'
#
loop_
_entity.id
_entity.type
_entity.pdbx_description
1 polymer ?
#
loop_
_entity_poly.entity_id
_entity_poly.type
_entity_poly.pdbx_seq_one_letter_code
_entity_poly.pdbx_strand_id
1 'polypeptide(L)' 'RNFEGRQGAGARTHLMSPAMVAAAAITGRLTDIRHFGARP' A
#
# COMPACT_ATOMS: atom_id res chain seq x y z
N ARG A 1 -8.17 -7.83 6.57
CA ARG A 1 -7.54 -9.16 6.81
C ARG A 1 -6.62 -9.47 5.63
N ASN A 2 -5.46 -10.07 5.84
CA ASN A 2 -4.43 -10.33 4.81
C ASN A 2 -3.86 -11.76 4.86
N PHE A 3 -4.71 -12.73 5.17
CA PHE A 3 -4.32 -14.14 5.19
C PHE A 3 -3.99 -14.64 3.79
N GLU A 4 -3.12 -15.65 3.72
CA GLU A 4 -2.76 -16.33 2.50
C GLU A 4 -4.00 -16.85 1.74
N GLY A 5 -3.95 -16.79 0.41
CA GLY A 5 -5.04 -17.25 -0.46
C GLY A 5 -6.27 -16.33 -0.51
N ARG A 6 -6.37 -15.30 0.36
CA ARG A 6 -7.55 -14.43 0.41
C ARG A 6 -7.74 -13.57 -0.84
N GLN A 7 -6.64 -13.17 -1.49
CA GLN A 7 -6.65 -12.29 -2.66
C GLN A 7 -6.11 -12.98 -3.92
N GLY A 8 -6.02 -14.31 -3.90
CA GLY A 8 -5.42 -15.12 -4.96
C GLY A 8 -4.15 -15.84 -4.50
N ALA A 9 -3.78 -16.90 -5.24
CA ALA A 9 -2.59 -17.70 -4.97
C ALA A 9 -1.32 -16.86 -5.15
N GLY A 10 -0.40 -16.93 -4.19
CA GLY A 10 0.85 -16.16 -4.20
C GLY A 10 0.69 -14.65 -3.98
N ALA A 11 -0.53 -14.15 -3.74
CA ALA A 11 -0.77 -12.73 -3.53
C ALA A 11 -0.23 -12.28 -2.15
N ARG A 12 0.58 -11.22 -2.16
CA ARG A 12 1.05 -10.54 -0.93
C ARG A 12 0.17 -9.31 -0.68
N THR A 13 -0.55 -9.31 0.44
CA THR A 13 -1.47 -8.21 0.79
C THR A 13 -0.98 -7.47 2.03
N HIS A 14 -0.85 -6.15 1.93
CA HIS A 14 -0.51 -5.27 3.04
C HIS A 14 -1.76 -4.52 3.53
N LEU A 15 -2.02 -4.55 4.84
CA LEU A 15 -3.06 -3.74 5.45
C LEU A 15 -2.48 -2.36 5.78
N MET A 16 -3.19 -1.31 5.39
CA MET A 16 -2.76 0.07 5.59
C MET A 16 -3.97 1.00 5.68
N SER A 17 -3.77 2.21 6.19
CA SER A 17 -4.82 3.24 6.24
C SER A 17 -5.21 3.69 4.82
N PRO A 18 -6.43 4.21 4.61
CA PRO A 18 -6.86 4.66 3.28
C PRO A 18 -5.90 5.66 2.61
N ALA A 19 -5.32 6.58 3.39
CA ALA A 19 -4.36 7.56 2.88
C ALA A 19 -3.07 6.89 2.37
N MET A 20 -2.53 5.93 3.12
CA MET A 20 -1.38 5.12 2.69
C MET A 20 -1.69 4.31 1.43
N VAL A 21 -2.92 3.75 1.31
CA VAL A 21 -3.36 3.06 0.08
C VAL A 21 -3.27 3.97 -1.14
N ALA A 22 -3.81 5.18 -1.03
CA ALA A 22 -3.79 6.15 -2.12
C ALA A 22 -2.36 6.53 -2.53
N ALA A 23 -1.48 6.82 -1.58
CA ALA A 23 -0.09 7.15 -1.87
C ALA A 23 0.67 5.97 -2.54
N ALA A 24 0.47 4.75 -2.05
CA ALA A 24 1.08 3.57 -2.65
C ALA A 24 0.56 3.29 -4.07
N ALA A 25 -0.74 3.50 -4.31
CA ALA A 25 -1.36 3.33 -5.62
C ALA A 25 -0.82 4.33 -6.66
N ILE A 26 -0.59 5.58 -6.26
CA ILE A 26 -0.03 6.61 -7.15
C ILE A 26 1.45 6.34 -7.45
N THR A 27 2.22 5.90 -6.45
CA THR A 27 3.67 5.70 -6.58
C THR A 27 4.09 4.34 -7.11
N GLY A 28 3.19 3.35 -7.14
CA GLY A 28 3.47 1.99 -7.58
C GLY A 28 4.32 1.16 -6.61
N ARG A 29 4.47 1.62 -5.35
CA ARG A 29 5.28 0.95 -4.32
C ARG A 29 4.74 1.24 -2.92
N LEU A 30 5.18 0.49 -1.91
CA LEU A 30 4.88 0.83 -0.52
C LEU A 30 5.48 2.21 -0.20
N THR A 31 4.61 3.13 0.19
CA THR A 31 4.94 4.55 0.36
C THR A 31 4.35 5.06 1.66
N ASP A 32 5.20 5.68 2.48
CA ASP A 32 4.76 6.40 3.67
C ASP A 32 4.15 7.75 3.29
N ILE A 33 2.90 7.95 3.68
CA ILE A 33 2.11 9.15 3.39
C ILE A 33 2.76 10.44 3.91
N ARG A 34 3.58 10.36 4.96
CA ARG A 34 4.28 11.52 5.54
C ARG A 34 5.35 12.09 4.61
N HIS A 35 5.86 11.28 3.71
CA HIS A 35 6.87 11.68 2.71
C HIS A 35 6.24 11.86 1.31
N PHE A 36 4.95 11.58 1.16
CA PHE A 36 4.26 11.66 -0.12
C PHE A 36 3.94 13.13 -0.46
N GLY A 37 4.50 13.63 -1.57
CA GLY A 37 4.28 15.01 -2.02
C GLY A 37 5.14 16.06 -1.30
N ALA A 38 6.00 15.66 -0.36
CA ALA A 38 7.05 16.54 0.15
C ALA A 38 8.01 16.88 -1.00
N ARG A 39 8.07 18.16 -1.38
CA ARG A 39 9.20 18.68 -2.16
C ARG A 39 10.46 18.58 -1.30
N PRO A 40 11.63 18.35 -1.91
CA PRO A 40 12.89 18.23 -1.18
C PRO A 40 13.16 19.41 -0.27
#